data_AF-A0A920P784-F1
#
_entry.id   AF-A0A920P784-F1
#
_cell.length_a   1.000
_cell.length_b   1.000
_cell.length_c   1.000
_cell.angle_alpha   90.00
_cell.angle_beta   90.00
_cell.angle_gamma   90.00
#
_symmetry.space_group_name_H-M   'P 1'
#
loop_
_entity.id
_entity.type
_entity.pdbx_description
1 polymer ?
#
loop_
_entity_poly.entity_id
_entity_poly.type
_entity_poly.pdbx_seq_one_letter_code
_entity_poly.pdbx_strand_id
1 'polypeptide(L)' 'MDIRIASEKRIFRSIRVRGLIPADGSCWQLPRLIGSSNTFLLQYTGDRISAAEAHSMGMLAKYMRSRDDG' A
#
# COMPACT_ATOMS: atom_id res chain seq x y z
N MET A 1 -0.13 -8.27 12.23
CA MET A 1 -1.25 -7.62 11.52
C MET A 1 -1.71 -8.59 10.47
N ASP A 2 -2.72 -9.36 10.84
CA ASP A 2 -3.02 -10.65 10.25
C ASP A 2 -3.98 -10.53 9.06
N ILE A 3 -4.82 -9.50 8.99
CA ILE A 3 -5.71 -9.23 7.86
C ILE A 3 -5.80 -7.72 7.60
N ARG A 4 -5.69 -7.31 6.33
CA ARG A 4 -5.81 -5.91 5.88
C ARG A 4 -6.99 -5.77 4.91
N ILE A 5 -7.96 -4.94 5.27
CA ILE A 5 -9.15 -4.64 4.46
C ILE A 5 -9.29 -3.12 4.32
N ALA A 6 -9.67 -2.65 3.14
CA ALA A 6 -9.92 -1.23 2.90
C ALA A 6 -11.11 -0.96 1.99
N SER A 7 -11.60 0.28 2.00
CA SER A 7 -12.59 0.76 1.04
C SER A 7 -11.97 0.90 -0.35
N GLU A 8 -12.76 0.65 -1.40
CA GLU A 8 -12.39 0.83 -2.80
C GLU A 8 -11.91 2.26 -3.10
N LYS A 9 -12.46 3.26 -2.40
CA LYS A 9 -12.08 4.68 -2.55
C LYS A 9 -10.77 5.04 -1.84
N ARG A 10 -10.17 4.11 -1.08
CA ARG A 10 -8.94 4.36 -0.32
C ARG A 10 -7.74 4.38 -1.25
N ILE A 11 -6.88 5.38 -1.06
CA ILE A 11 -5.60 5.51 -1.77
C ILE A 11 -4.46 5.15 -0.83
N PHE A 12 -3.52 4.35 -1.30
CA PHE A 12 -2.28 4.01 -0.59
C PHE A 12 -1.10 4.70 -1.26
N ARG A 13 -0.12 5.09 -0.46
CA ARG A 13 1.08 5.74 -0.96
C ARG A 13 2.24 5.46 -0.02
N SER A 14 3.41 5.17 -0.58
CA SER A 14 4.65 5.26 0.18
C SER A 14 5.06 6.73 0.28
N ILE A 15 5.17 7.27 1.49
CA ILE A 15 5.56 8.67 1.74
C ILE A 15 7.02 8.97 1.32
N ARG A 16 7.79 7.96 0.89
CA ARG A 16 9.18 8.14 0.45
C ARG A 16 9.25 8.85 -0.91
N VAL A 17 9.14 10.17 -0.93
CA VAL A 17 9.35 10.99 -2.15
C VAL A 17 10.32 12.15 -1.90
N ARG A 18 11.02 12.17 -0.76
CA ARG A 18 11.79 13.35 -0.31
C ARG A 18 13.07 13.04 0.48
N GLY A 19 13.81 11.99 0.13
CA GLY A 19 15.12 11.69 0.73
C GLY A 19 15.09 11.15 2.17
N LEU A 20 13.91 10.84 2.71
CA LEU A 20 13.76 10.24 4.04
C LEU A 20 13.48 8.73 3.92
N ILE A 21 14.39 7.91 4.44
CA ILE A 21 14.13 6.48 4.67
C ILE A 21 13.16 6.43 5.86
N PRO A 22 11.93 5.89 5.77
CA PRO A 22 11.12 5.53 6.92
C PRO A 22 12.01 4.74 7.89
N ALA A 23 12.31 5.39 9.01
CA ALA A 23 13.03 4.80 10.13
C ALA A 23 12.15 3.77 10.87
N ASP A 24 10.93 3.59 10.39
CA ASP A 24 9.89 2.79 11.00
C ASP A 24 9.81 1.44 10.28
N GLY A 25 9.49 0.37 11.03
CA GLY A 25 9.47 -1.03 10.59
C GLY A 25 8.67 -1.35 9.32
N SER A 26 7.97 -0.38 8.73
CA SER A 26 7.43 -0.41 7.37
C SER A 26 8.45 -0.84 6.31
N CYS A 27 9.73 -0.48 6.41
CA CYS A 27 10.75 -0.92 5.45
C CYS A 27 11.09 -2.41 5.58
N TRP A 28 10.84 -3.01 6.76
CA TRP A 28 10.98 -4.45 7.01
C TRP A 28 9.69 -5.23 6.69
N GLN A 29 8.53 -4.62 6.91
CA GLN A 29 7.23 -5.25 6.72
C GLN A 29 6.74 -5.18 5.27
N LEU A 30 7.03 -4.09 4.55
CA LEU A 30 6.54 -3.87 3.19
C LEU A 30 7.13 -4.86 2.16
N PRO A 31 8.45 -5.17 2.14
CA PRO A 31 9.02 -6.17 1.24
C PRO A 31 8.43 -7.56 1.43
N ARG A 32 8.07 -7.92 2.68
CA ARG A 32 7.44 -9.21 2.99
C ARG A 32 5.98 -9.27 2.54
N LEU A 33 5.34 -8.12 2.40
CA LEU A 33 3.94 -8.02 2.04
C LEU A 33 3.72 -8.01 0.53
N ILE A 34 4.51 -7.22 -0.19
CA ILE A 34 4.30 -6.98 -1.63
C ILE A 34 5.49 -7.41 -2.50
N GLY A 35 6.50 -8.03 -1.89
CA GLY A 35 7.76 -8.36 -2.57
C GLY A 35 8.70 -7.15 -2.67
N SER A 36 9.99 -7.43 -2.86
CA SER A 36 11.03 -6.42 -2.98
C SER A 36 10.84 -5.52 -4.21
N SER A 37 10.43 -6.08 -5.36
CA SER A 37 10.23 -5.33 -6.60
C SER A 37 9.16 -4.24 -6.47
N ASN A 38 7.93 -4.60 -6.06
CA ASN A 38 6.87 -3.60 -5.84
C ASN A 38 7.22 -2.62 -4.72
N THR A 39 7.93 -3.09 -3.69
CA THR A 39 8.40 -2.22 -2.61
C THR A 39 9.35 -1.15 -3.12
N PHE A 40 10.33 -1.52 -3.94
CA PHE A 40 11.23 -0.55 -4.57
C PHE A 40 10.49 0.37 -5.52
N LEU A 41 9.60 -0.17 -6.36
CA LEU A 41 8.80 0.63 -7.27
C LEU A 41 8.02 1.73 -6.53
N LEU A 42 7.28 1.38 -5.47
CA LEU A 42 6.53 2.35 -4.66
C LEU A 42 7.43 3.31 -3.89
N GLN A 43 8.61 2.87 -3.46
CA GLN A 43 9.57 3.70 -2.75
C GLN A 43 10.33 4.67 -3.66
N TYR A 44 10.54 4.33 -4.93
CA TYR A 44 11.22 5.18 -5.90
C TYR A 44 10.26 6.15 -6.59
N THR A 45 9.08 5.68 -6.97
CA THR A 45 8.06 6.52 -7.64
C THR A 45 7.29 7.37 -6.65
N GLY A 46 7.03 6.83 -5.45
CA GLY A 46 6.14 7.49 -4.50
C GLY A 46 4.70 7.58 -4.99
N ASP A 47 4.31 6.72 -5.93
CA ASP A 47 3.02 6.77 -6.58
C ASP A 47 1.88 6.41 -5.64
N ARG A 48 0.70 6.95 -5.99
CA ARG A 48 -0.56 6.63 -5.35
C ARG A 48 -1.12 5.37 -6.01
N ILE A 49 -1.38 4.34 -5.23
CA ILE A 49 -2.04 3.12 -5.70
C ILE A 49 -3.46 3.04 -5.15
N SER A 50 -4.36 2.53 -5.99
CA SER A 50 -5.74 2.22 -5.65
C SER A 50 -5.84 1.00 -4.72
N ALA A 51 -7.02 0.81 -4.11
CA ALA A 51 -7.29 -0.40 -3.33
C ALA A 51 -7.23 -1.69 -4.18
N ALA A 52 -7.57 -1.60 -5.47
CA ALA A 52 -7.48 -2.72 -6.40
C ALA A 52 -6.01 -3.12 -6.66
N GLU A 53 -5.14 -2.15 -6.95
CA GLU A 53 -3.71 -2.40 -7.12
C GLU A 53 -3.07 -2.92 -5.84
N ALA A 54 -3.43 -2.33 -4.69
CA ALA A 54 -2.97 -2.80 -3.39
C ALA A 54 -3.40 -4.25 -3.11
N HIS A 55 -4.59 -4.68 -3.55
CA HIS A 55 -5.01 -6.08 -3.45
C HIS A 55 -4.19 -6.98 -4.39
N SER A 56 -4.02 -6.59 -5.65
CA SER A 56 -3.21 -7.34 -6.63
C SER A 56 -1.75 -7.50 -6.20
N MET A 57 -1.20 -6.53 -5.48
CA MET A 57 0.16 -6.58 -4.93
C MET A 57 0.26 -7.44 -3.65
N GLY A 58 -0.84 -7.96 -3.12
CA GLY A 58 -0.87 -8.71 -1.85
C GLY A 58 -0.91 -7.83 -0.59
N MET A 59 -1.03 -6.52 -0.78
CA MET A 59 -1.05 -5.51 0.29
C MET A 59 -2.36 -5.51 1.07
N LEU A 60 -3.47 -5.83 0.41
CA LEU A 60 -4.80 -6.03 1.01
C LEU A 60 -5.27 -7.47 0.78
N ALA A 61 -5.88 -8.07 1.80
CA ALA A 61 -6.55 -9.36 1.67
C ALA A 61 -7.88 -9.23 0.92
N LYS A 62 -8.58 -8.11 1.11
CA LYS A 62 -9.84 -7.78 0.41
C LYS A 62 -10.04 -6.28 0.41
N TYR A 63 -10.75 -5.76 -0.58
CA TYR A 63 -11.33 -4.42 -0.52
C TYR A 63 -12.84 -4.48 -0.70
N MET A 64 -13.55 -3.50 -0.15
CA MET A 64 -15.01 -3.43 -0.21
C MET A 64 -15.43 -2.16 -0.94
N ARG A 65 -16.48 -2.26 -1.76
CA ARG A 65 -17.10 -1.10 -2.36
C ARG A 65 -17.59 -0.16 -1.25
N SER A 66 -17.22 1.11 -1.34
CA SER A 66 -17.75 2.11 -0.41
C SER A 66 -19.25 2.18 -0.62
N ARG A 67 -20.03 2.04 0.45
CA ARG A 67 -21.44 2.43 0.42
C ARG A 67 -21.48 3.95 0.24
N ASP A 68 -22.15 4.41 -0.79
CA ASP A 68 -22.39 5.84 -1.01
C ASP A 68 -23.55 6.23 -0.08
N ASP A 69 -23.21 6.78 1.07
CA ASP A 69 -24.18 7.50 1.89
C ASP A 69 -24.29 8.91 1.25
N GLY A 70 -25.40 9.12 0.55
CA GLY A 70 -25.72 10.36 -0.19
C GLY A 70 -26.02 11.54 0.71
#